data_AF-A0A969CU19-F1
#
_entry.id   AF-A0A969CU19-F1
#
_cell.length_a   1.000
_cell.length_b   1.000
_cell.length_c   1.000
_cell.angle_alpha   90.00
_cell.angle_beta   90.00
_cell.angle_gamma   90.00
#
_symmetry.space_group_name_H-M   'P 1'
#
loop_
_entity.id
_entity.type
_entity.pdbx_description
1 polymer ?
#
loop_
_entity_poly.entity_id
_entity_poly.type
_entity_poly.pdbx_seq_one_letter_code
_entity_poly.pdbx_strand_id
1 'polypeptide(L)'
;MLNKKIVFEGQKGLYSTTGIIALPANESPKVKEAEKILQKLGFDLLGDLSCSQFAAVVIYCYVKPEGNTWATIMKTVTEQGESKFAGYEFFTDFSSGASLTTTITKLAIEDFKAQKIFRRSHPDLGPLELYNRHQAYIQELEQKQGMAKTVDDTLEAIAASIDDYLVRQNSNSIQTITSTIATYINAIGIVLNKEISIGSGKRE
;
A
#
# COMPACT_ATOMS: atom_id res chain seq x y z
N MET A 1 6.81 0.41 24.45
CA MET A 1 7.32 0.26 23.07
C MET A 1 6.89 -1.12 22.59
N LEU A 2 6.24 -1.23 21.43
CA LEU A 2 5.97 -2.54 20.82
C LEU A 2 7.31 -3.14 20.37
N ASN A 3 7.53 -4.41 20.67
CA ASN A 3 8.74 -5.11 20.26
C ASN A 3 8.64 -5.40 18.75
N LYS A 4 9.50 -4.79 17.94
CA LYS A 4 9.51 -5.00 16.49
C LYS A 4 10.46 -6.15 16.16
N LYS A 5 10.00 -7.10 15.34
CA LYS A 5 10.81 -8.18 14.78
C LYS A 5 11.12 -7.88 13.31
N ILE A 6 12.38 -7.97 12.92
CA ILE A 6 12.78 -7.88 11.50
C ILE A 6 12.25 -9.13 10.79
N VAL A 7 11.56 -8.93 9.67
CA VAL A 7 11.04 -10.01 8.81
C VAL A 7 11.79 -10.14 7.50
N PHE A 8 12.39 -9.05 7.02
CA PHE A 8 13.12 -9.02 5.75
C PHE A 8 14.11 -7.86 5.73
N GLU A 9 15.33 -8.12 5.27
CA GLU A 9 16.38 -7.12 5.05
C GLU A 9 16.51 -6.85 3.54
N GLY A 10 15.79 -5.83 3.07
CA GLY A 10 15.74 -5.47 1.66
C GLY A 10 16.84 -4.48 1.26
N GLN A 11 16.95 -4.23 -0.05
CA GLN A 11 17.87 -3.23 -0.58
C GLN A 11 17.42 -1.80 -0.26
N LYS A 12 16.12 -1.57 -0.05
CA LYS A 12 15.53 -0.26 0.22
C LYS A 12 15.31 0.00 1.70
N GLY A 13 15.27 -1.04 2.52
CA GLY A 13 15.22 -0.88 3.96
C GLY A 13 15.00 -2.16 4.73
N LEU A 14 14.95 -1.99 6.04
CA LEU A 14 14.59 -3.05 6.97
C LEU A 14 13.07 -3.09 7.11
N TYR A 15 12.49 -4.27 6.91
CA TYR A 15 11.07 -4.52 7.07
C TYR A 15 10.86 -5.23 8.39
N SER A 16 9.92 -4.72 9.19
CA SER A 16 9.66 -5.23 10.53
C SER A 16 8.17 -5.30 10.81
N THR A 17 7.79 -6.28 11.63
CA THR A 17 6.43 -6.52 12.10
C THR A 17 6.33 -6.32 13.60
N THR A 18 5.15 -5.97 14.11
CA THR A 18 4.84 -6.04 15.55
C THR A 18 4.18 -7.36 15.93
N GLY A 19 3.93 -8.25 14.96
CA GLY A 19 3.41 -9.59 15.19
C GLY A 19 1.91 -9.61 15.46
N ILE A 20 1.16 -8.63 14.96
CA ILE A 20 -0.29 -8.65 15.12
C ILE A 20 -0.91 -9.77 14.28
N ILE A 21 -1.97 -10.38 14.82
CA ILE A 21 -2.79 -11.39 14.15
C ILE A 21 -4.24 -10.93 13.95
N ALA A 22 -4.56 -9.73 14.46
CA ALA A 22 -5.86 -9.08 14.36
C ALA A 22 -5.65 -7.57 14.43
N LEU A 23 -6.54 -6.78 13.81
CA LEU A 23 -6.45 -5.34 13.93
C LEU A 23 -6.62 -4.86 15.38
N PRO A 24 -5.83 -3.87 15.82
CA PRO A 24 -6.01 -3.27 17.14
C PRO A 24 -7.43 -2.73 17.35
N ALA A 25 -7.98 -2.93 18.55
CA ALA A 25 -9.33 -2.50 18.89
C ALA A 25 -9.54 -0.98 18.78
N ASN A 26 -8.47 -0.19 18.86
CA ASN A 26 -8.48 1.27 18.73
C ASN A 26 -8.22 1.76 17.28
N GLU A 27 -8.22 0.87 16.29
CA GLU A 27 -8.09 1.29 14.89
C GLU A 27 -9.24 2.19 14.43
N SER A 28 -8.91 3.05 13.46
CA SER A 28 -9.86 4.01 12.90
C SER A 28 -11.06 3.30 12.25
N PRO A 29 -12.26 3.91 12.27
CA PRO A 29 -13.44 3.32 11.63
C PRO A 29 -13.23 2.96 10.15
N LYS A 30 -12.50 3.78 9.40
CA LYS A 30 -12.20 3.53 7.97
C LYS A 30 -11.34 2.28 7.75
N VAL A 31 -10.33 2.07 8.58
CA VAL A 31 -9.47 0.87 8.52
C VAL A 31 -10.33 -0.38 8.79
N LYS A 32 -11.15 -0.35 9.84
CA LYS A 32 -12.04 -1.47 10.20
C LYS A 32 -13.11 -1.75 9.14
N GLU A 33 -13.65 -0.71 8.51
CA GLU A 33 -14.60 -0.85 7.41
C GLU A 33 -13.96 -1.51 6.20
N ALA A 34 -12.76 -1.06 5.81
CA ALA A 34 -12.01 -1.67 4.72
C ALA A 34 -11.65 -3.13 5.01
N GLU A 35 -11.20 -3.45 6.23
CA GLU A 35 -10.91 -4.83 6.65
C GLU A 35 -12.14 -5.73 6.49
N LYS A 36 -13.31 -5.31 6.99
CA LYS A 36 -14.54 -6.11 6.88
C LYS A 36 -14.90 -6.43 5.43
N ILE A 37 -14.63 -5.51 4.52
CA ILE A 37 -14.87 -5.72 3.08
C ILE A 37 -13.83 -6.70 2.51
N LEU A 38 -12.54 -6.55 2.87
CA LEU A 38 -11.49 -7.48 2.47
C LEU A 38 -11.78 -8.92 2.96
N GLN A 39 -12.20 -9.09 4.20
CA GLN A 39 -12.59 -10.40 4.75
C GLN A 39 -13.75 -11.03 3.96
N LYS A 40 -14.76 -10.24 3.57
CA LYS A 40 -15.86 -10.72 2.70
C LYS A 40 -15.41 -11.11 1.29
N LEU A 41 -14.30 -10.53 0.82
CA LEU A 41 -13.67 -10.88 -0.46
C LEU A 41 -12.78 -12.14 -0.36
N GLY A 42 -12.61 -12.69 0.84
CA GLY A 42 -11.78 -13.85 1.15
C GLY A 42 -10.32 -13.51 1.43
N PHE A 43 -10.03 -12.28 1.83
CA PHE A 43 -8.69 -11.88 2.27
C PHE A 43 -8.58 -11.95 3.79
N ASP A 44 -7.54 -12.63 4.26
CA ASP A 44 -7.21 -12.77 5.67
C ASP A 44 -6.03 -11.84 6.03
N LEU A 45 -6.06 -11.29 7.25
CA LEU A 45 -4.95 -10.49 7.76
C LEU A 45 -3.76 -11.39 8.02
N LEU A 46 -2.66 -11.11 7.33
CA LEU A 46 -1.40 -11.81 7.52
C LEU A 46 -0.54 -11.18 8.62
N GLY A 47 -0.64 -9.86 8.80
CA GLY A 47 0.04 -9.11 9.86
C GLY A 47 0.30 -7.66 9.47
N ASP A 48 1.20 -7.01 10.21
CA ASP A 48 1.64 -5.64 9.93
C ASP A 48 3.10 -5.60 9.45
N LEU A 49 3.39 -4.65 8.57
CA LEU A 49 4.73 -4.29 8.13
C LEU A 49 4.98 -2.80 8.36
N SER A 50 6.22 -2.49 8.73
CA SER A 50 6.80 -1.15 8.66
C SER A 50 8.18 -1.24 8.03
N CYS A 51 8.48 -0.30 7.13
CA CYS A 51 9.77 -0.20 6.45
C CYS A 51 10.58 0.95 7.04
N SER A 52 11.89 0.76 7.27
CA SER A 52 12.77 1.81 7.81
C SER A 52 12.81 3.08 6.95
N GLN A 53 12.65 2.95 5.63
CA GLN A 53 12.58 4.09 4.72
C GLN A 53 11.28 4.91 4.90
N PHE A 54 10.22 4.28 5.40
CA PHE A 54 8.88 4.86 5.58
C PHE A 54 8.38 4.60 7.00
N ALA A 55 9.18 4.96 8.00
CA ALA A 55 8.93 4.59 9.40
C ALA A 55 7.60 5.12 9.97
N ALA A 56 7.03 6.17 9.36
CA ALA A 56 5.72 6.73 9.73
C ALA A 56 4.53 5.96 9.12
N VAL A 57 4.75 4.95 8.28
CA VAL A 57 3.68 4.15 7.65
C VAL A 57 3.62 2.77 8.29
N VAL A 58 2.40 2.37 8.66
CA VAL A 58 2.07 0.99 9.03
C VAL A 58 1.21 0.42 7.91
N ILE A 59 1.61 -0.76 7.43
CA ILE A 59 0.96 -1.49 6.34
C ILE A 59 0.34 -2.75 6.93
N TYR A 60 -0.97 -2.84 6.95
CA TYR A 60 -1.68 -4.08 7.25
C TYR A 60 -1.76 -4.91 5.98
N CYS A 61 -1.14 -6.08 5.99
CA CYS A 61 -1.00 -6.95 4.84
C CYS A 61 -2.07 -8.05 4.89
N TYR A 62 -2.78 -8.22 3.78
CA TYR A 62 -3.84 -9.20 3.64
C TYR A 62 -3.57 -10.10 2.43
N VAL A 63 -3.82 -11.39 2.59
CA VAL A 63 -3.65 -12.37 1.51
C VAL A 63 -4.93 -13.16 1.32
N LYS A 64 -5.18 -13.59 0.09
CA LYS A 64 -6.27 -14.51 -0.22
C LYS A 64 -5.66 -15.90 -0.45
N PRO A 65 -6.11 -16.96 0.26
CA PRO A 65 -5.60 -18.31 0.06
C PRO A 65 -5.66 -18.72 -1.41
N GLU A 66 -4.56 -19.29 -1.92
CA GLU A 66 -4.39 -19.71 -3.33
C GLU A 66 -4.59 -18.57 -4.37
N GLY A 67 -4.69 -17.33 -3.91
CA GLY A 67 -4.89 -16.15 -4.75
C GLY A 67 -3.61 -15.70 -5.43
N ASN A 68 -3.78 -14.90 -6.48
CA ASN A 68 -2.70 -14.21 -7.18
C ASN A 68 -2.57 -12.73 -6.79
N THR A 69 -3.40 -12.27 -5.85
CA THR A 69 -3.46 -10.88 -5.39
C THR A 69 -3.31 -10.84 -3.87
N TRP A 70 -2.48 -9.93 -3.38
CA TRP A 70 -2.51 -9.49 -1.98
C TRP A 70 -3.01 -8.05 -1.89
N ALA A 71 -3.51 -7.70 -0.71
CA ALA A 71 -4.05 -6.38 -0.44
C ALA A 71 -3.31 -5.73 0.73
N THR A 72 -3.33 -4.41 0.78
CA THR A 72 -2.89 -3.67 1.97
C THR A 72 -3.91 -2.65 2.40
N ILE A 73 -3.94 -2.39 3.70
CA ILE A 73 -4.51 -1.18 4.27
C ILE A 73 -3.36 -0.40 4.92
N MET A 74 -3.18 0.85 4.50
CA MET A 74 -2.11 1.70 5.02
C MET A 74 -2.67 2.76 5.97
N LYS A 75 -1.89 3.06 7.01
CA LYS A 75 -2.08 4.23 7.85
C LYS A 75 -0.76 4.95 8.09
N THR A 76 -0.84 6.26 8.28
CA THR A 76 0.28 7.07 8.77
C THR A 76 0.15 7.27 10.27
N VAL A 77 1.29 7.33 10.97
CA VAL A 77 1.41 7.66 12.38
C VAL A 77 2.14 8.99 12.50
N THR A 78 1.52 9.99 13.10
CA THR A 78 2.16 11.29 13.36
C THR A 78 3.12 11.22 14.54
N GLU A 79 3.96 12.23 14.72
CA GLU A 79 4.85 12.34 15.88
C GLU A 79 4.08 12.38 17.21
N GLN A 80 2.83 12.84 17.20
CA GLN A 80 1.93 12.85 18.36
C GLN A 80 1.25 11.49 18.59
N GLY A 81 1.54 10.49 17.75
CA GLY A 81 0.95 9.15 17.83
C GLY A 81 -0.43 9.04 17.19
N GLU A 82 -0.91 10.07 16.49
CA GLU A 82 -2.20 10.02 15.81
C GLU A 82 -2.10 9.12 14.57
N SER A 83 -3.09 8.23 14.41
CA SER A 83 -3.16 7.34 13.26
C SER A 83 -4.18 7.85 12.24
N LYS A 84 -3.78 7.99 10.98
CA LYS A 84 -4.65 8.42 9.89
C LYS A 84 -4.66 7.40 8.76
N PHE A 85 -5.86 7.02 8.32
CA PHE A 85 -6.04 6.18 7.14
C PHE A 85 -5.38 6.81 5.91
N ALA A 86 -4.49 6.06 5.27
CA ALA A 86 -3.68 6.51 4.13
C ALA A 86 -4.11 5.86 2.81
N GLY A 87 -4.82 4.74 2.84
CA GLY A 87 -5.35 4.10 1.65
C GLY A 87 -5.47 2.60 1.79
N TYR A 88 -5.92 1.95 0.72
CA TYR A 88 -5.74 0.52 0.51
C TYR A 88 -5.37 0.26 -0.94
N GLU A 89 -4.68 -0.85 -1.16
CA GLU A 89 -4.13 -1.23 -2.45
C GLU A 89 -4.32 -2.73 -2.70
N PHE A 90 -4.38 -3.10 -3.97
CA PHE A 90 -4.26 -4.48 -4.43
C PHE A 90 -3.03 -4.61 -5.31
N PHE A 91 -2.33 -5.74 -5.17
CA PHE A 91 -1.07 -5.98 -5.84
C PHE A 91 -1.02 -7.40 -6.42
N THR A 92 -0.51 -7.52 -7.65
CA THR A 92 -0.29 -8.80 -8.34
C THR A 92 1.05 -8.79 -9.08
N ASP A 93 1.85 -9.83 -8.89
CA ASP A 93 3.06 -10.10 -9.67
C ASP A 93 2.75 -11.02 -10.85
N PHE A 94 3.48 -10.85 -11.96
CA PHE A 94 3.35 -11.68 -13.17
C PHE A 94 4.63 -12.48 -13.45
N SER A 95 4.51 -13.55 -14.23
CA SER A 95 5.64 -14.42 -14.59
C SER A 95 6.74 -13.70 -15.37
N SER A 96 6.44 -12.61 -16.09
CA SER A 96 7.46 -11.77 -16.75
C SER A 96 8.32 -10.93 -15.79
N GLY A 97 8.01 -10.93 -14.48
CA GLY A 97 8.58 -10.00 -13.50
C GLY A 97 7.94 -8.62 -13.51
N ALA A 98 6.80 -8.46 -14.19
CA ALA A 98 5.97 -7.28 -14.06
C ALA A 98 5.14 -7.31 -12.77
N SER A 99 4.69 -6.13 -12.33
CA SER A 99 3.77 -5.99 -11.20
C SER A 99 2.65 -4.99 -11.54
N LEU A 100 1.44 -5.28 -11.07
CA LEU A 100 0.28 -4.40 -11.12
C LEU A 100 -0.08 -3.94 -9.71
N THR A 101 -0.31 -2.64 -9.55
CA THR A 101 -0.89 -2.06 -8.33
C THR A 101 -2.15 -1.27 -8.68
N THR A 102 -3.25 -1.50 -7.97
CA THR A 102 -4.39 -0.56 -7.98
C THR A 102 -4.56 0.06 -6.61
N THR A 103 -4.83 1.36 -6.57
CA THR A 103 -4.84 2.15 -5.34
C THR A 103 -5.90 3.24 -5.39
N ILE A 104 -6.39 3.65 -4.22
CA ILE A 104 -7.20 4.87 -4.11
C ILE A 104 -6.35 6.14 -3.94
N THR A 105 -5.05 6.01 -3.73
CA THR A 105 -4.18 7.18 -3.59
C THR A 105 -3.89 7.78 -4.96
N LYS A 106 -4.13 9.08 -5.10
CA LYS A 106 -3.86 9.79 -6.36
C LYS A 106 -2.39 9.67 -6.75
N LEU A 107 -2.14 9.07 -7.91
CA LEU A 107 -0.81 8.89 -8.47
C LEU A 107 -0.43 10.05 -9.38
N ALA A 108 0.85 10.45 -9.34
CA ALA A 108 1.40 11.40 -10.30
C ALA A 108 1.74 10.74 -11.64
N ILE A 109 2.13 9.47 -11.60
CA ILE A 109 2.49 8.65 -12.77
C ILE A 109 1.86 7.27 -12.58
N GLU A 110 1.11 6.83 -13.58
CA GLU A 110 0.40 5.55 -13.55
C GLU A 110 1.30 4.38 -13.98
N ASP A 111 2.06 4.48 -15.07
CA ASP A 111 2.88 3.36 -15.54
C ASP A 111 4.36 3.72 -15.72
N PHE A 112 5.23 2.83 -15.23
CA PHE A 112 6.66 2.81 -15.55
C PHE A 112 6.95 1.54 -16.37
N LYS A 113 6.53 1.56 -17.63
CA LYS A 113 6.56 0.37 -18.51
C LYS A 113 7.96 -0.22 -18.68
N ALA A 114 8.99 0.61 -18.75
CA ALA A 114 10.38 0.16 -18.85
C ALA A 114 10.84 -0.61 -17.60
N GLN A 115 10.26 -0.31 -16.43
CA GLN A 115 10.50 -0.98 -15.15
C GLN A 115 9.54 -2.16 -14.92
N LYS A 116 8.65 -2.45 -15.87
CA LYS A 116 7.55 -3.42 -15.72
C LYS A 116 6.67 -3.15 -14.50
N ILE A 117 6.45 -1.87 -14.19
CA ILE A 117 5.57 -1.44 -13.10
C ILE A 117 4.32 -0.81 -13.73
N PHE A 118 3.17 -1.40 -13.42
CA PHE A 118 1.86 -0.92 -13.87
C PHE A 118 1.04 -0.46 -12.67
N ARG A 119 0.47 0.75 -12.70
CA ARG A 119 -0.31 1.27 -11.56
C ARG A 119 -1.56 1.98 -12.03
N ARG A 120 -2.65 1.84 -11.30
CA ARG A 120 -3.93 2.52 -11.60
C ARG A 120 -4.47 3.20 -10.35
N SER A 121 -4.82 4.47 -10.48
CA SER A 121 -5.38 5.28 -9.41
C SER A 121 -6.89 5.37 -9.57
N HIS A 122 -7.65 5.06 -8.51
CA HIS A 122 -9.10 5.20 -8.48
C HIS A 122 -9.58 5.79 -7.14
N PRO A 123 -9.41 7.12 -6.93
CA PRO A 123 -9.60 7.74 -5.61
C PRO A 123 -11.00 7.64 -5.02
N ASP A 124 -12.01 7.44 -5.87
CA ASP A 124 -13.43 7.46 -5.48
C ASP A 124 -14.03 6.06 -5.30
N LEU A 125 -13.24 4.99 -5.47
CA LEU A 125 -13.73 3.62 -5.34
C LEU A 125 -13.63 3.12 -3.90
N GLY A 126 -14.51 2.17 -3.54
CA GLY A 126 -14.43 1.33 -2.35
C GLY A 126 -13.53 0.10 -2.56
N PRO A 127 -13.22 -0.69 -1.51
CA PRO A 127 -12.34 -1.86 -1.64
C PRO A 127 -12.90 -2.92 -2.60
N LEU A 128 -14.21 -3.15 -2.60
CA LEU A 128 -14.88 -4.10 -3.50
C LEU A 128 -14.73 -3.66 -4.97
N GLU A 129 -15.05 -2.42 -5.28
CA GLU A 129 -14.97 -1.88 -6.63
C GLU A 129 -13.51 -1.83 -7.11
N LEU A 130 -12.58 -1.44 -6.25
CA LEU A 130 -11.16 -1.42 -6.56
C LEU A 130 -10.61 -2.83 -6.83
N TYR A 131 -11.03 -3.84 -6.06
CA TYR A 131 -10.66 -5.24 -6.31
C TYR A 131 -11.20 -5.72 -7.67
N ASN A 132 -12.46 -5.45 -7.98
CA ASN A 132 -13.04 -5.82 -9.27
C ASN A 132 -12.30 -5.17 -10.45
N ARG A 133 -11.89 -3.91 -10.31
CA ARG A 133 -11.02 -3.23 -11.29
C ARG A 133 -9.65 -3.90 -11.38
N HIS A 134 -9.05 -4.25 -10.23
CA HIS A 134 -7.77 -4.95 -10.19
C HIS A 134 -7.83 -6.26 -10.98
N GLN A 135 -8.86 -7.08 -10.75
CA GLN A 135 -9.05 -8.36 -11.45
C GLN A 135 -9.22 -8.18 -12.96
N ALA A 136 -9.96 -7.16 -13.40
CA ALA A 136 -10.07 -6.84 -14.83
C ALA A 136 -8.70 -6.47 -15.44
N TYR A 137 -7.89 -5.66 -14.75
CA TYR A 137 -6.56 -5.31 -15.23
C TYR A 137 -5.59 -6.49 -15.24
N ILE A 138 -5.71 -7.46 -14.32
CA ILE A 138 -4.94 -8.71 -14.38
C ILE A 138 -5.21 -9.40 -15.72
N GLN A 139 -6.48 -9.62 -16.08
CA GLN A 139 -6.85 -10.29 -17.34
C GLN A 139 -6.29 -9.57 -18.58
N GLU A 140 -6.31 -8.23 -18.58
CA GLU A 140 -5.72 -7.44 -19.65
C GLU A 140 -4.19 -7.58 -19.75
N LEU A 141 -3.52 -7.66 -18.60
CA LEU A 141 -2.06 -7.72 -18.53
C LEU A 141 -1.51 -9.13 -18.75
N GLU A 142 -2.25 -10.19 -18.43
CA GLU A 142 -1.78 -11.57 -18.62
C GLU A 142 -1.41 -11.89 -20.07
N GLN A 143 -2.11 -11.28 -21.03
CA GLN A 143 -1.81 -11.40 -22.46
C GLN A 143 -0.44 -10.83 -22.84
N LYS A 144 0.10 -9.90 -22.05
CA LYS A 144 1.33 -9.14 -22.36
C LYS A 144 2.48 -9.42 -21.40
N GLN A 145 2.16 -9.78 -20.16
CA GLN A 145 3.10 -9.94 -19.05
C GLN A 145 3.20 -11.39 -18.55
N GLY A 146 2.52 -12.32 -19.22
CA GLY A 146 2.43 -13.70 -18.77
C GLY A 146 1.47 -13.86 -17.59
N MET A 147 1.33 -15.08 -17.09
CA MET A 147 0.34 -15.41 -16.04
C MET A 147 0.62 -14.67 -14.73
N ALA A 148 -0.44 -14.30 -14.02
CA ALA A 148 -0.35 -13.84 -12.65
C ALA A 148 0.22 -14.96 -11.75
N LYS A 149 1.14 -14.61 -10.86
CA LYS A 149 1.75 -15.55 -9.90
C LYS A 149 0.85 -15.71 -8.69
N THR A 150 0.77 -16.92 -8.17
CA THR A 150 0.23 -17.16 -6.83
C THR A 150 1.06 -16.41 -5.79
N VAL A 151 0.38 -15.82 -4.81
CA VAL A 151 1.02 -15.12 -3.70
C VAL A 151 1.52 -16.13 -2.68
N ASP A 152 2.76 -15.97 -2.26
CA ASP A 152 3.30 -16.64 -1.07
C ASP A 152 2.72 -15.95 0.17
N ASP A 153 2.12 -16.73 1.07
CA ASP A 153 1.34 -16.28 2.21
C ASP A 153 2.20 -15.92 3.42
N THR A 154 3.45 -15.48 3.21
CA THR A 154 4.36 -15.03 4.26
C THR A 154 4.58 -13.51 4.23
N LEU A 155 4.74 -12.90 5.42
CA LEU A 155 5.08 -11.47 5.53
C LEU A 155 6.43 -11.16 4.88
N GLU A 156 7.37 -12.11 4.90
CA GLU A 156 8.67 -12.00 4.24
C GLU A 156 8.50 -11.87 2.72
N ALA A 157 7.65 -12.70 2.10
CA ALA A 157 7.40 -12.62 0.67
C ALA A 157 6.74 -11.29 0.26
N ILE A 158 5.77 -10.79 1.03
CA ILE A 158 5.17 -9.46 0.78
C ILE A 158 6.23 -8.36 0.95
N ALA A 159 7.05 -8.41 1.99
CA ALA A 159 8.12 -7.44 2.21
C ALA A 159 9.14 -7.43 1.05
N ALA A 160 9.53 -8.62 0.56
CA ALA A 160 10.41 -8.78 -0.59
C ALA A 160 9.78 -8.24 -1.89
N SER A 161 8.49 -8.47 -2.12
CA SER A 161 7.75 -7.93 -3.28
C SER A 161 7.69 -6.39 -3.25
N ILE A 162 7.45 -5.79 -2.07
CA ILE A 162 7.50 -4.33 -1.89
C ILE A 162 8.92 -3.79 -2.13
N ASP A 163 9.95 -4.45 -1.61
CA ASP A 163 11.34 -4.01 -1.82
C ASP A 163 11.74 -4.06 -3.30
N ASP A 164 11.46 -5.17 -3.99
CA ASP A 164 11.73 -5.31 -5.43
C ASP A 164 11.02 -4.22 -6.25
N TYR A 165 9.75 -3.95 -5.95
CA TYR A 165 9.00 -2.86 -6.56
C TYR A 165 9.72 -1.50 -6.37
N LEU A 166 10.17 -1.20 -5.15
CA LEU A 166 10.86 0.06 -4.84
C LEU A 166 12.27 0.12 -5.45
N VAL A 167 12.98 -1.00 -5.57
CA VAL A 167 14.25 -1.11 -6.31
C VAL A 167 14.03 -0.74 -7.77
N ARG A 168 13.06 -1.37 -8.42
CA ARG A 168 12.73 -1.09 -9.83
C ARG A 168 12.29 0.35 -10.04
N GLN A 169 11.42 0.90 -9.18
CA GLN A 169 10.97 2.28 -9.28
C GLN A 169 12.13 3.30 -9.20
N ASN A 170 13.13 3.03 -8.37
CA ASN A 170 14.27 3.92 -8.16
C ASN A 170 15.38 3.79 -9.22
N SER A 171 15.33 2.77 -10.09
CA SER A 171 16.33 2.58 -11.15
C SER A 171 16.29 3.63 -12.26
N ASN A 172 15.27 4.51 -12.27
CA ASN A 172 15.10 5.60 -13.22
C ASN A 172 15.46 6.96 -12.59
N SER A 173 16.75 7.32 -12.63
CA SER A 173 17.35 8.48 -11.95
C SER A 173 16.74 9.87 -12.28
N ILE A 174 15.95 10.00 -13.35
CA ILE A 174 15.35 11.29 -13.78
C ILE A 174 13.90 11.48 -13.27
N GLN A 175 13.20 10.42 -12.85
CA GLN A 175 11.78 10.49 -12.41
C GLN A 175 11.57 10.29 -10.89
N THR A 176 12.63 9.95 -10.15
CA THR A 176 12.55 9.54 -8.73
C THR A 176 12.21 10.67 -7.77
N ILE A 177 12.57 11.93 -8.09
CA ILE A 177 12.40 13.05 -7.15
C ILE A 177 10.94 13.48 -7.03
N THR A 178 10.14 13.40 -8.09
CA THR A 178 8.77 13.94 -8.10
C THR A 178 7.68 12.94 -7.70
N SER A 179 7.82 11.64 -7.98
CA SER A 179 6.72 10.67 -7.75
C SER A 179 6.64 10.13 -6.31
N THR A 180 7.78 9.79 -5.71
CA THR A 180 7.86 9.33 -4.31
C THR A 180 7.48 10.49 -3.38
N ILE A 181 8.05 11.68 -3.62
CA ILE A 181 7.72 12.88 -2.86
C ILE A 181 6.27 13.31 -3.07
N ALA A 182 5.64 13.20 -4.26
CA ALA A 182 4.23 13.59 -4.43
C ALA A 182 3.24 12.64 -3.73
N THR A 183 3.51 11.33 -3.69
CA THR A 183 2.67 10.39 -2.92
C THR A 183 2.81 10.64 -1.41
N TYR A 184 4.02 10.94 -0.92
CA TYR A 184 4.24 11.27 0.50
C TYR A 184 3.82 12.69 0.88
N ILE A 185 4.01 13.70 0.02
CA ILE A 185 3.52 15.07 0.20
C ILE A 185 2.00 15.12 0.10
N ASN A 186 1.33 14.27 -0.68
CA ASN A 186 -0.12 14.15 -0.59
C ASN A 186 -0.55 13.49 0.73
N ALA A 187 0.17 12.47 1.22
CA ALA A 187 -0.12 11.87 2.53
C ALA A 187 0.12 12.84 3.71
N ILE A 188 1.18 13.67 3.65
CA ILE A 188 1.57 14.65 4.67
C ILE A 188 0.84 15.99 4.50
N GLY A 189 0.54 16.43 3.28
CA GLY A 189 -0.12 17.70 2.96
C GLY A 189 -1.60 17.73 3.39
N ILE A 190 -2.27 16.58 3.50
CA ILE A 190 -3.59 16.47 4.12
C ILE A 190 -3.50 16.65 5.66
N VAL A 191 -2.30 16.57 6.26
CA VAL A 191 -2.09 16.90 7.70
C VAL A 191 -1.93 18.40 7.88
N LEU A 192 -1.13 19.07 7.02
CA LEU A 192 -0.81 20.50 7.19
C LEU A 192 -1.93 21.46 6.74
N ASN A 193 -2.72 21.14 5.71
CA ASN A 193 -3.77 22.06 5.24
C ASN A 193 -5.04 22.10 6.12
N LYS A 194 -5.16 21.20 7.11
CA LYS A 194 -6.32 21.20 8.03
C LYS A 194 -6.12 22.12 9.25
N GLU A 195 -4.88 22.41 9.62
CA GLU A 195 -4.56 23.32 10.74
C GLU A 195 -4.69 24.80 10.37
N ILE A 196 -4.58 25.15 9.09
CA ILE A 196 -4.70 26.54 8.63
C ILE A 196 -6.17 27.01 8.55
N SER A 197 -7.14 26.08 8.49
CA SER A 197 -8.57 26.42 8.33
C SER A 197 -9.35 26.62 9.65
N ILE A 198 -8.70 26.53 10.81
CA ILE A 198 -9.35 26.74 12.12
C ILE A 198 -9.08 28.17 12.68
N GLY A 199 -8.38 29.02 11.91
CA GLY A 199 -7.92 30.34 12.36
C GLY A 199 -8.66 31.57 11.84
N SER A 200 -9.76 31.45 11.09
CA SER A 200 -10.55 32.61 10.63
C SER A 200 -11.92 32.66 11.31
N GLY A 201 -11.90 32.59 12.65
CA GLY A 201 -13.07 32.83 13.49
C GLY A 201 -12.92 34.11 14.29
N LYS A 202 -13.64 35.15 13.86
CA LYS A 202 -14.01 36.41 14.53
C LYS A 202 -13.15 37.66 14.33
N ARG A 203 -13.78 38.66 13.71
CA ARG A 203 -14.23 39.98 14.24
C ARG A 203 -14.91 40.65 13.02
N GLU A 204 -16.18 41.01 13.00
CA GLU A 204 -17.02 41.75 13.95
C GLU A 204 -18.47 41.25 13.95
#